data_AF-B5IP93-F1
#
_entry.id   AF-B5IP93-F1
#
_cell.length_a   1.000
_cell.length_b   1.000
_cell.length_c   1.000
_cell.angle_alpha   90.00
_cell.angle_beta   90.00
_cell.angle_gamma   90.00
#
_symmetry.space_group_name_H-M   'P 1'
#
loop_
_entity.id
_entity.type
_entity.pdbx_description
1 polymer ?
#
loop_
_entity_poly.entity_id
_entity_poly.type
_entity_poly.pdbx_seq_one_letter_code
_entity_poly.pdbx_strand_id
1 'polypeptide(L)'
;MAAGFDGVEVHGANGYQVDQVLRDSTNHRSDPYGGPLHHRARLLLVGLRLSPLNSFNDSADSDPIGVITWLVQQLNDLPLAYLHLMHGDVLTTARERIRRGAVLNAADPATFYSPGPVGYTDYPTLAAA
;
A
#
# COMPACT_ATOMS: atom_id res chain seq x y z
N MET A 1 16.54 11.79 1.07
CA MET A 1 17.29 12.21 2.28
C MET A 1 17.34 13.73 2.44
N ALA A 2 17.63 14.53 1.40
CA ALA A 2 17.74 15.99 1.52
C ALA A 2 16.50 16.72 2.10
N ALA A 3 15.30 16.13 1.99
CA ALA A 3 14.07 16.65 2.58
C ALA A 3 13.84 16.25 4.06
N GLY A 4 14.76 15.52 4.69
CA GLY A 4 14.69 15.15 6.11
C GLY A 4 13.89 13.89 6.46
N PHE A 5 13.44 13.09 5.46
CA PHE A 5 12.80 11.81 5.72
C PHE A 5 13.80 10.74 6.20
N ASP A 6 13.40 9.94 7.20
CA ASP A 6 14.19 8.82 7.74
C ASP A 6 14.24 7.61 6.80
N GLY A 7 13.29 7.51 5.87
CA GLY A 7 13.18 6.40 4.94
C GLY A 7 12.27 6.72 3.77
N VAL A 8 12.14 5.75 2.86
CA VAL A 8 11.29 5.83 1.68
C VAL A 8 10.46 4.55 1.59
N GLU A 9 9.19 4.67 1.23
CA GLU A 9 8.34 3.56 0.81
C GLU A 9 8.05 3.72 -0.68
N VAL A 10 8.34 2.70 -1.51
CA VAL A 10 7.89 2.71 -2.91
C VAL A 10 6.47 2.14 -2.97
N HIS A 11 5.58 2.89 -3.59
CA HIS A 11 4.18 2.49 -3.74
C HIS A 11 4.01 1.49 -4.90
N GLY A 12 4.02 0.20 -4.57
CA GLY A 12 3.79 -0.92 -5.50
C GLY A 12 2.41 -1.55 -5.37
N ALA A 13 1.38 -0.76 -5.07
CA ALA A 13 0.06 -1.23 -4.66
C ALA A 13 -1.07 -0.40 -5.28
N ASN A 14 -2.31 -0.79 -5.02
CA ASN A 14 -3.55 -0.07 -5.35
C ASN A 14 -3.69 0.33 -6.84
N GLY A 15 -3.20 -0.51 -7.75
CA GLY A 15 -3.32 -0.30 -9.19
C GLY A 15 -2.56 0.92 -9.71
N TYR A 16 -1.56 1.44 -8.97
CA TYR A 16 -0.62 2.44 -9.49
C TYR A 16 0.46 1.79 -10.35
N GLN A 17 1.32 2.59 -10.99
CA GLN A 17 2.19 2.16 -12.09
C GLN A 17 3.01 0.88 -11.84
N VAL A 18 3.59 0.74 -10.65
CA VAL A 18 4.38 -0.46 -10.30
C VAL A 18 3.48 -1.70 -10.16
N ASP A 19 2.29 -1.53 -9.58
CA ASP A 19 1.27 -2.58 -9.46
C ASP A 19 0.70 -2.96 -10.84
N GLN A 20 0.52 -1.97 -11.73
CA GLN A 20 0.05 -2.20 -13.10
C GLN A 20 1.01 -3.07 -13.91
N VAL A 21 2.32 -2.87 -13.75
CA VAL A 21 3.34 -3.71 -14.39
C VAL A 21 3.37 -5.11 -13.76
N LEU A 22 3.11 -5.21 -12.46
CA LEU A 22 3.14 -6.48 -11.75
C LEU A 22 1.97 -7.41 -12.14
N ARG A 23 0.77 -6.86 -12.36
CA ARG A 23 -0.47 -7.63 -12.51
C ARG A 23 -0.83 -7.99 -13.96
N ASP A 24 -1.35 -9.20 -14.18
CA ASP A 24 -1.68 -9.68 -15.53
C ASP A 24 -2.94 -9.05 -16.15
N SER A 25 -3.88 -8.55 -15.34
CA SER A 25 -5.05 -7.81 -15.83
C SER A 25 -4.70 -6.49 -16.53
N THR A 26 -3.56 -5.89 -16.18
CA THR A 26 -3.13 -4.58 -16.69
C THR A 26 -1.87 -4.64 -17.55
N ASN A 27 -1.05 -5.69 -17.40
CA ASN A 27 0.18 -5.87 -18.17
C ASN A 27 0.06 -6.96 -19.23
N HIS A 28 -0.23 -6.53 -20.46
CA HIS A 28 -0.30 -7.40 -21.65
C HIS A 28 0.94 -7.26 -22.55
N ARG A 29 2.06 -6.75 -22.02
CA ARG A 29 3.30 -6.57 -22.80
C ARG A 29 3.91 -7.94 -23.12
N SER A 30 4.64 -7.99 -24.23
CA SER A 30 5.41 -9.17 -24.66
C SER A 30 6.93 -8.95 -24.58
N ASP A 31 7.36 -7.85 -23.98
CA ASP A 31 8.77 -7.51 -23.81
C ASP A 31 9.30 -8.02 -22.46
N PRO A 32 10.58 -7.77 -22.08
CA PRO A 32 11.15 -8.27 -20.83
C PRO A 32 10.48 -7.79 -19.54
N TYR A 33 9.46 -6.92 -19.61
CA TYR A 33 8.66 -6.45 -18.47
C TYR A 33 7.24 -7.03 -18.47
N GLY A 34 6.88 -7.89 -19.42
CA GLY A 34 5.56 -8.51 -19.53
C GLY A 34 5.60 -10.04 -19.60
N GLY A 35 4.41 -10.65 -19.54
CA GLY A 35 4.25 -12.11 -19.58
C GLY A 35 4.55 -12.77 -18.23
N PRO A 36 5.54 -13.68 -18.13
CA PRO A 36 5.83 -14.42 -16.91
C PRO A 36 6.12 -13.53 -15.69
N LEU A 37 5.80 -14.01 -14.48
CA LEU A 37 5.93 -13.24 -13.24
C LEU A 37 7.32 -12.62 -13.02
N HIS A 38 8.39 -13.35 -13.31
CA HIS A 38 9.76 -12.84 -13.14
C HIS A 38 10.11 -11.68 -14.09
N HIS A 39 9.40 -11.53 -15.22
CA HIS A 39 9.51 -10.34 -16.07
C HIS A 39 8.74 -9.15 -15.47
N ARG A 40 7.50 -9.40 -15.02
CA ARG A 40 6.62 -8.40 -14.43
C ARG A 40 7.20 -7.79 -13.14
N ALA A 41 7.87 -8.59 -12.33
CA ALA A 41 8.44 -8.17 -11.05
C ALA A 41 9.74 -7.34 -11.15
N ARG A 42 10.33 -7.16 -12.33
CA ARG A 42 11.63 -6.47 -12.49
C ARG A 42 11.65 -5.04 -11.96
N LEU A 43 10.51 -4.36 -11.98
CA LEU A 43 10.39 -2.95 -11.54
C LEU A 43 10.30 -2.78 -10.01
N LEU A 44 10.14 -3.88 -9.26
CA LEU A 44 9.64 -3.86 -7.87
C LEU A 44 10.73 -3.75 -6.77
N LEU A 45 12.01 -3.94 -7.10
CA LEU A 45 13.04 -4.39 -6.15
C LEU A 45 13.71 -3.31 -5.27
N VAL A 46 13.01 -2.24 -4.85
CA VAL A 46 13.64 -1.09 -4.12
C VAL A 46 12.99 -0.68 -2.78
N GLY A 47 12.08 -1.50 -2.23
CA GLY A 47 11.36 -1.24 -0.96
C GLY A 47 9.89 -0.98 -1.21
N LEU A 48 8.98 -1.60 -0.46
CA LEU A 48 7.74 -2.02 -1.11
C LEU A 48 6.49 -2.05 -0.22
N ARG A 49 5.47 -1.31 -0.66
CA ARG A 49 4.07 -1.52 -0.25
C ARG A 49 3.33 -2.31 -1.31
N LEU A 50 2.65 -3.40 -0.92
CA LEU A 50 1.87 -4.29 -1.80
C LEU A 50 0.42 -4.43 -1.34
N SER A 51 -0.47 -4.70 -2.29
CA SER A 51 -1.89 -4.96 -2.06
C SER A 51 -2.40 -6.15 -2.90
N PRO A 52 -1.80 -7.35 -2.77
CA PRO A 52 -1.98 -8.46 -3.71
C PRO A 52 -3.41 -8.99 -3.80
N LEU A 53 -4.23 -8.74 -2.77
CA LEU A 53 -5.63 -9.18 -2.68
C LEU A 53 -6.64 -8.03 -2.88
N ASN A 54 -6.16 -6.83 -3.23
CA ASN A 54 -7.01 -5.64 -3.37
C ASN A 54 -7.26 -5.34 -4.85
N SER A 55 -8.53 -5.22 -5.26
CA SER A 55 -8.94 -4.89 -6.63
C SER A 55 -9.09 -3.40 -6.95
N PHE A 56 -8.63 -2.52 -6.03
CA PHE A 56 -8.69 -1.08 -6.21
C PHE A 56 -8.05 -0.63 -7.54
N ASN A 57 -8.64 0.40 -8.16
CA ASN A 57 -8.29 0.87 -9.51
C ASN A 57 -8.41 -0.21 -10.60
N ASP A 58 -9.39 -1.11 -10.45
CA ASP A 58 -9.72 -2.17 -11.42
C ASP A 58 -8.53 -3.06 -11.79
N SER A 59 -7.65 -3.28 -10.82
CA SER A 59 -6.44 -4.07 -10.98
C SER A 59 -6.60 -5.42 -10.30
N ALA A 60 -6.30 -6.52 -10.97
CA ALA A 60 -6.40 -7.88 -10.44
C ALA A 60 -5.25 -8.76 -10.94
N ASP A 61 -4.96 -9.86 -10.24
CA ASP A 61 -4.06 -10.89 -10.75
C ASP A 61 -4.80 -12.23 -10.75
N SER A 62 -4.55 -13.08 -11.74
CA SER A 62 -5.20 -14.40 -11.84
C SER A 62 -4.72 -15.40 -10.78
N ASP A 63 -3.51 -15.21 -10.23
CA ASP A 63 -2.97 -16.02 -9.13
C ASP A 63 -2.31 -15.14 -8.04
N PRO A 64 -3.10 -14.38 -7.27
CA PRO A 64 -2.56 -13.41 -6.33
C PRO A 64 -1.78 -14.06 -5.18
N ILE A 65 -2.10 -15.31 -4.82
CA ILE A 65 -1.40 -16.09 -3.79
C ILE A 65 -0.05 -16.59 -4.33
N GLY A 66 0.01 -17.10 -5.55
CA GLY A 66 1.27 -17.47 -6.20
C GLY A 66 2.19 -16.27 -6.38
N VAL A 67 1.64 -15.13 -6.84
CA VAL A 67 2.40 -13.88 -6.99
C VAL A 67 3.01 -13.43 -5.67
N ILE A 68 2.23 -13.30 -4.60
CA ILE A 68 2.77 -12.81 -3.32
C ILE A 68 3.76 -13.81 -2.71
N THR A 69 3.49 -15.11 -2.81
CA THR A 69 4.39 -16.14 -2.26
C THR A 69 5.75 -16.08 -2.94
N TRP A 70 5.77 -16.00 -4.27
CA TRP A 70 7.01 -15.89 -5.03
C TRP A 70 7.74 -14.57 -4.75
N LEU A 71 7.01 -13.45 -4.72
CA LEU A 71 7.60 -12.13 -4.45
C LEU A 71 8.29 -12.06 -3.09
N VAL A 72 7.61 -12.50 -2.02
CA VAL A 72 8.18 -12.46 -0.68
C VAL A 72 9.47 -13.29 -0.60
N GLN A 73 9.54 -14.42 -1.30
CA GLN A 73 10.78 -15.21 -1.39
C GLN A 73 11.92 -14.41 -2.03
N GLN A 74 11.66 -13.66 -3.11
CA GLN A 74 12.69 -12.84 -3.76
C GLN A 74 13.10 -11.63 -2.90
N LEU A 75 12.14 -11.03 -2.17
CA LEU A 75 12.40 -9.85 -1.35
C LEU A 75 13.24 -10.17 -0.11
N ASN A 76 13.27 -11.42 0.36
CA ASN A 76 14.10 -11.84 1.49
C ASN A 76 15.61 -11.66 1.22
N ASP A 77 16.02 -11.68 -0.05
CA ASP A 77 17.42 -11.51 -0.43
C ASP A 77 17.83 -10.02 -0.55
N LEU A 78 16.88 -9.10 -0.41
CA LEU A 78 17.12 -7.67 -0.46
C LEU A 78 17.28 -7.07 0.94
N PRO A 79 18.17 -6.08 1.13
CA PRO A 79 18.36 -5.40 2.42
C PRO A 79 17.24 -4.39 2.70
N LEU A 80 15.99 -4.85 2.75
CA LEU A 80 14.82 -4.01 3.01
C LEU A 80 14.64 -3.79 4.51
N ALA A 81 14.26 -2.57 4.88
CA ALA A 81 13.89 -2.26 6.27
C ALA A 81 12.58 -2.96 6.68
N TYR A 82 11.63 -3.09 5.75
CA TYR A 82 10.34 -3.75 5.96
C TYR A 82 9.65 -4.07 4.62
N LEU A 83 8.61 -4.91 4.70
CA LEU A 83 7.60 -5.12 3.66
C LEU A 83 6.24 -4.69 4.24
N HIS A 84 5.53 -3.79 3.54
CA HIS A 84 4.21 -3.34 3.96
C HIS A 84 3.12 -4.04 3.14
N LEU A 85 2.40 -4.96 3.76
CA LEU A 85 1.28 -5.67 3.15
C LEU A 85 -0.04 -5.05 3.59
N MET A 86 -0.83 -4.56 2.64
CA MET A 86 -2.20 -4.12 2.92
C MET A 86 -3.14 -5.33 2.96
N HIS A 87 -3.85 -5.49 4.07
CA HIS A 87 -4.96 -6.43 4.23
C HIS A 87 -6.27 -5.66 4.37
N GLY A 88 -7.13 -5.69 3.35
CA GLY A 88 -8.48 -5.08 3.39
C GLY A 88 -8.50 -3.55 3.60
N ASP A 89 -9.69 -2.97 3.50
CA ASP A 89 -9.89 -1.51 3.56
C ASP A 89 -9.44 -0.89 4.89
N VAL A 90 -8.76 0.24 4.77
CA VAL A 90 -7.90 0.84 5.78
C VAL A 90 -8.62 2.02 6.41
N LEU A 91 -8.92 2.01 7.72
CA LEU A 91 -9.32 3.22 8.45
C LEU A 91 -9.24 3.07 9.98
N THR A 92 -8.09 2.73 10.57
CA THR A 92 -7.87 3.01 12.01
C THR A 92 -6.40 3.19 12.36
N THR A 93 -6.00 4.44 12.63
CA THR A 93 -4.78 4.74 13.41
C THR A 93 -5.14 5.72 14.52
N ALA A 94 -5.44 5.19 15.71
CA ALA A 94 -5.55 5.99 16.94
C ALA A 94 -4.88 5.23 18.11
N ARG A 95 -3.54 5.24 18.13
CA ARG A 95 -2.70 4.46 19.04
C ARG A 95 -3.12 4.56 20.52
N GLU A 96 -3.42 5.76 21.02
CA GLU A 96 -3.76 5.96 22.44
C GLU A 96 -5.18 5.50 22.78
N ARG A 97 -6.14 5.72 21.87
CA ARG A 97 -7.51 5.21 22.03
C ARG A 97 -7.52 3.68 22.01
N ILE A 98 -6.76 3.06 21.09
CA ILE A 98 -6.57 1.60 21.03
C ILE A 98 -5.98 1.08 22.34
N ARG A 99 -4.89 1.68 22.84
CA ARG A 99 -4.24 1.26 24.08
C ARG A 99 -5.20 1.28 25.28
N ARG A 100 -6.11 2.25 25.34
CA ARG A 100 -7.07 2.42 26.44
C ARG A 100 -8.42 1.77 26.21
N GLY A 101 -8.63 1.09 25.08
CA GLY A 101 -9.95 0.58 24.71
C GLY A 101 -11.02 1.68 24.56
N ALA A 102 -10.60 2.91 24.24
CA ALA A 102 -11.50 4.04 24.06
C ALA A 102 -12.10 4.05 22.65
N VAL A 103 -13.32 4.59 22.54
CA VAL A 103 -14.03 4.75 21.26
C VAL A 103 -13.20 5.61 20.30
N LEU A 104 -13.14 5.21 19.03
CA LEU A 104 -12.46 5.95 17.97
C LEU A 104 -13.28 7.18 17.55
N ASN A 105 -12.61 8.23 17.07
CA ASN A 105 -13.32 9.34 16.46
C ASN A 105 -14.11 8.84 15.25
N ALA A 106 -15.33 9.34 15.09
CA ALA A 106 -16.10 9.09 13.87
C ALA A 106 -15.39 9.80 12.71
N ALA A 107 -15.10 9.07 11.63
CA ALA A 107 -14.56 9.67 10.42
C ALA A 107 -15.67 10.42 9.68
N ASP A 108 -15.33 11.53 9.03
CA ASP A 108 -16.20 12.21 8.07
C ASP A 108 -15.67 11.95 6.64
N PRO A 109 -16.26 11.02 5.88
CA PRO A 109 -15.81 10.72 4.52
C PRO A 109 -15.94 11.89 3.55
N ALA A 110 -16.82 12.87 3.84
CA ALA A 110 -17.01 14.02 2.97
C ALA A 110 -15.77 14.93 2.92
N THR A 111 -14.87 14.84 3.91
CA THR A 111 -13.70 15.71 4.02
C THR A 111 -12.40 15.08 3.53
N PHE A 112 -12.36 13.77 3.25
CA PHE A 112 -11.12 13.04 2.93
C PHE A 112 -10.33 13.59 1.74
N TYR A 113 -11.05 14.11 0.73
CA TYR A 113 -10.48 14.69 -0.47
C TYR A 113 -10.90 16.16 -0.62
N SER A 114 -10.96 16.89 0.48
CA SER A 114 -11.33 18.31 0.52
C SER A 114 -10.13 19.20 0.91
N PRO A 115 -10.03 20.44 0.40
CA PRO A 115 -9.03 21.38 0.88
C PRO A 115 -9.43 21.99 2.22
N GLY A 116 -8.44 22.34 3.05
CA GLY A 116 -8.64 23.06 4.30
C GLY A 116 -8.44 22.19 5.55
N PRO A 117 -8.61 22.78 6.74
CA PRO A 117 -8.29 22.11 8.01
C PRO A 117 -9.40 21.17 8.52
N VAL A 118 -10.64 21.34 8.05
CA VAL A 118 -11.82 20.60 8.52
C VAL A 118 -11.71 19.14 8.13
N GLY A 119 -11.79 18.24 9.11
CA GLY A 119 -11.60 16.81 8.92
C GLY A 119 -10.17 16.42 8.53
N TYR A 120 -9.18 17.30 8.76
CA TYR A 120 -7.75 17.03 8.53
C TYR A 120 -6.93 17.26 9.81
N THR A 121 -7.05 18.44 10.43
CA THR A 121 -6.27 18.81 11.65
C THR A 121 -7.10 18.96 12.91
N ASP A 122 -8.42 18.85 12.83
CA ASP A 122 -9.36 19.23 13.90
C ASP A 122 -10.05 18.05 14.60
N TYR A 123 -9.70 16.81 14.27
CA TYR A 123 -10.15 15.64 15.02
C TYR A 123 -9.68 15.72 16.49
N PRO A 124 -10.58 15.57 17.48
CA PRO A 124 -10.22 15.74 18.88
C PRO A 124 -9.31 14.62 19.38
N THR A 125 -8.28 15.01 20.13
CA THR A 125 -7.46 14.05 20.89
C THR A 125 -8.28 13.45 22.03
N LEU A 126 -7.81 12.35 22.62
CA LEU A 126 -8.50 11.73 23.75
C LEU A 126 -8.60 12.65 24.98
N ALA A 127 -7.66 13.58 25.16
CA ALA A 127 -7.68 14.54 26.28
C ALA A 127 -8.63 15.73 26.05
N ALA A 128 -9.06 15.94 24.80
CA ALA A 128 -9.94 17.03 24.40
C ALA A 128 -11.36 16.55 24.04
N ALA A 129 -11.67 15.28 24.32
CA ALA A 129 -12.93 14.63 24.02
C ALA A 129 -13.81 14.47 25.27
#